data_AF-A0A2W6S3N2-F1
#
_entry.id   AF-A0A2W6S3N2-F1
#
_cell.length_a   1.000
_cell.length_b   1.000
_cell.length_c   1.000
_cell.angle_alpha   90.00
_cell.angle_beta   90.00
_cell.angle_gamma   90.00
#
_symmetry.space_group_name_H-M   'P 1'
#
loop_
_entity.id
_entity.type
_entity.pdbx_description
1 polymer ?
#
loop_
_entity_poly.entity_id
_entity_poly.type
_entity_poly.pdbx_seq_one_letter_code
_entity_poly.pdbx_strand_id
1 'polypeptide(L)'
;MDQSGRLSVRPGGNSLIRRKGRLESQVKVFVSSLITRYEALRDAARKAITTLRNEVIMAEDFPAQPNSSQVACLQGGRAADLVVHILGPDYGFVPPGSAISATHQEYREARGTKPILAFIQQGVEAQPEQSAFI
;
A
#
# COMPACT_ATOMS: atom_id res chain seq x y z
N MET A 1 34.82 -42.35 -49.75
CA MET A 1 34.55 -40.99 -50.25
C MET A 1 33.03 -40.87 -50.24
N ASP A 2 32.32 -40.05 -49.46
CA ASP A 2 32.60 -39.03 -48.43
C ASP A 2 32.02 -39.52 -47.06
N GLN A 3 32.27 -39.04 -45.83
CA GLN A 3 32.73 -37.80 -45.21
C GLN A 3 31.76 -36.58 -45.20
N SER A 4 30.75 -36.63 -44.31
CA SER A 4 30.45 -35.61 -43.28
C SER A 4 29.22 -36.07 -42.49
N GLY A 5 29.12 -36.11 -41.16
CA GLY A 5 29.84 -35.44 -40.09
C GLY A 5 28.81 -34.71 -39.22
N ARG A 6 28.30 -35.32 -38.13
CA ARG A 6 28.13 -34.62 -36.84
C ARG A 6 27.69 -35.51 -35.68
N LEU A 7 28.43 -35.31 -34.60
CA LEU A 7 28.28 -35.84 -33.26
C LEU A 7 27.05 -35.31 -32.50
N SER A 8 26.74 -36.09 -31.46
CA SER A 8 26.40 -35.64 -30.09
C SER A 8 24.91 -35.61 -29.76
N VAL A 9 24.50 -36.66 -29.05
CA VAL A 9 23.45 -36.60 -28.03
C VAL A 9 23.74 -35.40 -27.12
N ARG A 10 22.73 -34.56 -26.89
CA ARG A 10 22.73 -33.61 -25.77
C ARG A 10 21.46 -33.85 -24.96
N PRO A 11 21.58 -34.26 -23.68
CA PRO A 11 20.48 -34.14 -22.75
C PRO A 11 20.39 -32.66 -22.34
N GLY A 12 19.25 -32.03 -22.63
CA GLY A 12 19.00 -30.66 -22.21
C GLY A 12 17.50 -30.51 -22.02
N GLY A 13 17.00 -30.13 -20.86
CA GLY A 13 17.59 -29.91 -19.57
C GLY A 13 16.38 -29.76 -18.66
N ASN A 14 16.31 -30.54 -17.60
CA ASN A 14 15.25 -30.42 -16.61
C ASN A 14 15.31 -28.98 -16.08
N SER A 15 14.34 -28.15 -16.49
CA SER A 15 14.12 -26.83 -15.90
C SER A 15 13.61 -27.07 -14.49
N LEU A 16 14.55 -27.21 -13.55
CA LEU A 16 14.25 -27.37 -12.14
C LEU A 16 15.12 -26.41 -11.33
N ILE A 17 14.39 -25.61 -10.55
CA ILE A 17 14.81 -24.87 -9.37
C ILE A 17 15.52 -23.55 -9.68
N ARG A 18 14.71 -22.51 -9.95
CA ARG A 18 15.10 -21.16 -9.52
C ARG A 18 15.05 -21.08 -7.99
N ARG A 19 16.21 -21.38 -7.41
CA ARG A 19 16.92 -20.69 -6.31
C ARG A 19 16.15 -20.43 -5.01
N LYS A 20 16.62 -21.13 -3.97
CA LYS A 20 17.14 -20.58 -2.71
C LYS A 20 16.21 -19.58 -2.00
N GLY A 21 15.51 -20.09 -0.99
CA GLY A 21 14.78 -19.38 0.07
C GLY A 21 14.62 -17.89 -0.16
N ARG A 22 13.48 -17.48 -0.73
CA ARG A 22 13.07 -16.09 -0.65
C ARG A 22 12.97 -15.78 0.84
N LEU A 23 13.86 -14.93 1.35
CA LEU A 23 13.54 -14.12 2.51
C LEU A 23 12.19 -13.52 2.17
N GLU A 24 11.11 -13.96 2.82
CA GLU A 24 9.79 -13.33 2.68
C GLU A 24 10.01 -11.85 3.00
N SER A 25 10.12 -11.01 1.96
CA SER A 25 10.38 -9.59 2.13
C SER A 25 9.16 -9.01 2.80
N GLN A 26 9.28 -8.62 4.07
CA GLN A 26 8.20 -7.94 4.78
C GLN A 26 7.79 -6.72 3.97
N VAL A 27 6.51 -6.63 3.63
CA VAL A 27 5.96 -5.50 2.88
C VAL A 27 5.71 -4.37 3.87
N LYS A 28 6.11 -3.14 3.54
CA LYS A 28 5.75 -1.95 4.30
C LYS A 28 4.39 -1.45 3.84
N VAL A 29 3.42 -1.41 4.74
CA VAL A 29 2.04 -1.04 4.45
C VAL A 29 1.68 0.26 5.15
N PHE A 30 1.36 1.30 4.39
CA PHE A 30 0.81 2.55 4.95
C PHE A 30 -0.71 2.45 5.07
N VAL A 31 -1.24 2.80 6.24
CA VAL A 31 -2.70 2.82 6.48
C VAL A 31 -3.23 4.25 6.42
N SER A 32 -3.91 4.55 5.33
CA SER A 32 -4.54 5.85 5.06
C SER A 32 -6.04 5.79 5.33
N SER A 33 -6.52 6.64 6.23
CA SER A 33 -7.94 6.81 6.57
C SER A 33 -8.12 8.05 7.43
N LEU A 34 -9.35 8.37 7.82
CA LEU A 34 -9.55 9.24 8.98
C LEU A 34 -8.93 8.59 10.21
N ILE A 35 -8.36 9.39 11.12
CA ILE A 35 -7.85 8.90 12.41
C ILE A 35 -8.99 8.88 13.42
N THR A 36 -9.60 10.04 13.64
CA THR A 36 -10.73 10.20 14.57
C THR A 36 -11.97 9.49 14.03
N ARG A 37 -12.67 8.76 14.91
CA ARG A 37 -13.87 7.93 14.63
C ARG A 37 -13.61 6.62 13.87
N TYR A 38 -12.38 6.40 13.40
CA TYR A 38 -11.98 5.23 12.60
C TYR A 38 -10.97 4.36 13.37
N GLU A 39 -10.80 4.60 14.67
CA GLU A 39 -9.80 3.95 15.52
C GLU A 39 -9.93 2.43 15.48
N ALA A 40 -11.16 1.90 15.56
CA ALA A 40 -11.42 0.47 15.50
C ALA A 40 -11.07 -0.15 14.12
N LEU A 41 -11.36 0.57 13.02
CA LEU A 41 -11.02 0.13 11.67
C LEU A 41 -9.50 0.14 11.44
N ARG A 42 -8.83 1.17 11.95
CA ARG A 42 -7.37 1.32 11.88
C ARG A 42 -6.65 0.27 12.71
N ASP A 43 -7.15 -0.03 13.91
CA ASP A 43 -6.64 -1.11 14.75
C ASP A 43 -6.82 -2.48 14.08
N ALA A 44 -7.98 -2.73 13.45
CA ALA A 44 -8.21 -3.95 12.68
C ALA A 44 -7.21 -4.09 11.51
N ALA A 45 -6.95 -3.02 10.76
CA ALA A 45 -5.96 -3.02 9.69
C ALA A 45 -4.54 -3.29 10.21
N ARG A 46 -4.14 -2.60 11.30
CA ARG A 46 -2.85 -2.83 11.97
C ARG A 46 -2.68 -4.30 12.36
N LYS A 47 -3.69 -4.89 13.00
CA LYS A 47 -3.70 -6.31 13.41
C LYS A 47 -3.59 -7.25 12.22
N ALA A 48 -4.34 -7.01 11.15
CA ALA A 48 -4.30 -7.85 9.95
C ALA A 48 -2.91 -7.83 9.28
N ILE A 49 -2.35 -6.63 9.08
CA ILE A 49 -1.04 -6.44 8.45
C ILE A 49 0.06 -7.12 9.27
N THR A 50 0.07 -6.89 10.58
CA THR A 50 1.10 -7.46 11.47
C THR A 50 0.95 -8.98 11.64
N THR A 51 -0.27 -9.53 11.63
CA THR A 51 -0.51 -10.98 11.64
C THR A 51 0.10 -11.68 10.42
N LEU A 52 0.09 -10.99 9.27
CA LEU A 52 0.74 -11.43 8.03
C LEU A 52 2.26 -11.16 8.02
N ARG A 53 2.85 -10.75 9.15
CA ARG A 53 4.28 -10.46 9.34
C ARG A 53 4.82 -9.31 8.49
N ASN A 54 3.95 -8.39 8.08
CA ASN A 54 4.31 -7.18 7.36
C ASN A 54 4.57 -6.01 8.31
N GLU A 55 5.34 -5.02 7.85
CA GLU A 55 5.59 -3.78 8.57
C GLU A 55 4.42 -2.80 8.33
N VAL A 56 3.95 -2.15 9.39
CA VAL A 56 2.84 -1.19 9.30
C VAL A 56 3.35 0.22 9.57
N ILE A 57 2.94 1.16 8.72
CA ILE A 57 3.22 2.59 8.87
C ILE A 57 1.90 3.27 9.22
N MET A 58 1.82 3.75 10.46
CA MET A 58 0.65 4.40 11.04
C MET A 58 0.98 5.86 11.35
N ALA A 59 0.08 6.79 11.02
CA ALA A 59 0.27 8.20 11.29
C ALA A 59 0.43 8.49 12.80
N GLU A 60 -0.24 7.71 13.64
CA GLU A 60 -0.23 7.78 15.09
C GLU A 60 1.11 7.40 15.71
N ASP A 61 1.93 6.63 14.98
CA ASP A 61 3.23 6.16 15.44
C ASP A 61 4.36 7.12 15.00
N PHE A 62 4.06 8.20 14.27
CA PHE A 62 5.06 9.17 13.88
C PHE A 62 5.57 9.96 15.09
N PRO A 63 6.90 10.06 15.27
CA PRO A 63 7.46 10.85 16.35
C PRO A 63 7.20 12.35 16.13
N ALA A 64 7.35 13.12 17.21
CA ALA A 64 7.38 14.57 17.11
C ALA A 64 8.48 15.00 16.13
N GLN A 65 8.10 15.81 15.14
CA GLN A 65 8.97 16.22 14.04
C GLN A 65 8.57 17.61 13.54
N PRO A 66 9.48 18.35 12.86
CA PRO A 66 9.19 19.70 12.38
C PRO A 66 8.23 19.74 11.17
N ASN A 67 8.04 18.59 10.50
CA ASN A 67 7.10 18.49 9.38
C ASN A 67 5.65 18.53 9.89
N SER A 68 4.75 19.12 9.09
CA SER A 68 3.32 18.99 9.36
C SER A 68 2.89 17.52 9.26
N SER A 69 1.82 17.16 9.98
CA SER A 69 1.23 15.81 9.93
C SER A 69 0.86 15.38 8.51
N GLN A 70 0.38 16.31 7.68
CA GLN A 70 0.14 16.09 6.24
C GLN A 70 1.42 15.68 5.50
N VAL A 71 2.52 16.43 5.67
CA VAL A 71 3.80 16.12 5.00
C VAL A 71 4.36 14.78 5.48
N ALA A 72 4.28 14.50 6.79
CA ALA A 72 4.70 13.24 7.37
C ALA A 72 3.92 12.04 6.80
N CYS A 73 2.59 12.16 6.66
CA CYS A 73 1.76 11.11 6.07
C CYS A 73 2.09 10.86 4.60
N LEU A 74 2.31 11.90 3.79
CA LEU A 74 2.75 11.74 2.41
C LEU A 74 4.14 11.09 2.31
N GLN A 75 5.06 11.39 3.24
CA GLN A 75 6.35 10.71 3.32
C GLN A 75 6.20 9.23 3.71
N GLY A 76 5.34 8.91 4.68
CA GLY A 76 5.02 7.53 5.06
C GLY A 76 4.42 6.74 3.91
N GLY A 77 3.45 7.33 3.19
CA GLY A 77 2.87 6.76 1.98
C GLY A 77 3.93 6.53 0.89
N ARG A 78 4.88 7.44 0.70
CA ARG A 78 6.00 7.26 -0.26
C ARG A 78 6.95 6.13 0.14
N ALA A 79 7.24 5.97 1.43
CA ALA A 79 8.11 4.92 1.97
C ALA A 79 7.48 3.51 1.97
N ALA A 80 6.15 3.41 1.84
CA ALA A 80 5.44 2.13 1.79
C ALA A 80 5.54 1.44 0.44
N ASP A 81 5.49 0.11 0.46
CA ASP A 81 5.38 -0.75 -0.72
C ASP A 81 3.91 -0.89 -1.18
N LEU A 82 2.96 -0.77 -0.25
CA LEU A 82 1.51 -0.87 -0.49
C LEU A 82 0.74 0.11 0.41
N VAL A 83 -0.40 0.61 -0.08
CA VAL A 83 -1.32 1.42 0.73
C VAL A 83 -2.61 0.67 0.99
N VAL A 84 -3.01 0.57 2.27
CA VAL A 84 -4.37 0.22 2.66
C VAL A 84 -5.13 1.52 2.88
N HIS A 85 -6.23 1.68 2.15
CA HIS A 85 -7.03 2.89 2.18
C HIS A 85 -8.44 2.56 2.71
N ILE A 86 -8.85 3.16 3.82
CA ILE A 86 -10.15 2.86 4.46
C ILE A 86 -11.04 4.10 4.38
N LEU A 87 -12.17 3.95 3.70
CA LEU A 87 -13.10 5.03 3.36
C LEU A 87 -14.49 4.73 3.91
N GLY A 88 -15.21 5.79 4.29
CA GLY A 88 -16.60 5.69 4.74
C GLY A 88 -17.34 7.00 4.49
N PRO A 89 -18.24 7.45 5.38
CA PRO A 89 -19.14 8.56 5.05
C PRO A 89 -18.46 9.93 4.98
N ASP A 90 -17.46 10.18 5.83
CA ASP A 90 -16.83 11.49 5.98
C ASP A 90 -15.59 11.64 5.07
N TYR A 91 -15.48 12.76 4.35
CA TYR A 91 -14.36 13.06 3.44
C TYR A 91 -13.07 13.45 4.17
N GLY A 92 -13.20 13.94 5.41
CA GLY A 92 -12.09 14.26 6.29
C GLY A 92 -11.59 15.70 6.21
N PHE A 93 -10.45 15.91 6.86
CA PHE A 93 -9.83 17.23 7.02
C PHE A 93 -9.19 17.70 5.72
N VAL A 94 -9.53 18.92 5.27
CA VAL A 94 -8.88 19.62 4.17
C VAL A 94 -7.84 20.59 4.73
N PRO A 95 -6.53 20.36 4.52
CA PRO A 95 -5.49 21.26 5.00
C PRO A 95 -5.61 22.66 4.38
N PRO A 96 -5.22 23.72 5.12
CA PRO A 96 -5.23 25.08 4.58
C PRO A 96 -4.45 25.18 3.25
N GLY A 97 -5.08 25.79 2.24
CA GLY A 97 -4.50 25.92 0.90
C GLY A 97 -4.63 24.67 0.01
N SER A 98 -5.26 23.59 0.48
CA SER A 98 -5.59 22.42 -0.34
C SER A 98 -7.03 22.47 -0.86
N ALA A 99 -7.26 21.91 -2.04
CA ALA A 99 -8.60 21.66 -2.58
C ALA A 99 -9.18 20.29 -2.14
N ILE A 100 -8.35 19.40 -1.60
CA ILE A 100 -8.73 18.02 -1.28
C ILE A 100 -8.27 17.62 0.13
N SER A 101 -8.97 16.66 0.73
CA SER A 101 -8.69 16.18 2.08
C SER A 101 -7.32 15.53 2.18
N ALA A 102 -6.75 15.45 3.39
CA ALA A 102 -5.46 14.79 3.64
C ALA A 102 -5.48 13.34 3.14
N THR A 103 -6.54 12.59 3.44
CA THR A 103 -6.76 11.21 2.98
C THR A 103 -6.82 11.12 1.44
N HIS A 104 -7.51 12.05 0.77
CA HIS A 104 -7.50 12.10 -0.70
C HIS A 104 -6.08 12.38 -1.24
N GLN A 105 -5.33 13.30 -0.62
CA GLN A 105 -3.96 13.59 -1.05
C GLN A 105 -3.06 12.36 -0.97
N GLU A 106 -3.17 11.57 0.11
CA GLU A 106 -2.44 10.32 0.30
C GLU A 106 -2.76 9.30 -0.79
N TYR A 107 -4.04 9.12 -1.14
CA TYR A 107 -4.41 8.27 -2.27
C TYR A 107 -3.84 8.79 -3.59
N ARG A 108 -3.94 10.09 -3.86
CA ARG A 108 -3.47 10.67 -5.12
C ARG A 108 -1.96 10.51 -5.28
N GLU A 109 -1.21 10.62 -4.18
CA GLU A 109 0.23 10.38 -4.13
C GLU A 109 0.58 8.91 -4.44
N ALA A 110 -0.22 7.95 -3.94
CA ALA A 110 0.00 6.53 -4.16
C ALA A 110 -0.52 6.03 -5.52
N ARG A 111 -1.53 6.70 -6.10
CA ARG A 111 -2.21 6.23 -7.32
C ARG A 111 -1.24 6.20 -8.50
N GLY A 112 -1.12 5.02 -9.11
CA GLY A 112 -0.26 4.81 -10.27
C GLY A 112 1.22 4.59 -9.92
N THR A 113 1.61 4.69 -8.64
CA THR A 113 2.99 4.45 -8.19
C THR A 113 3.14 3.16 -7.39
N LYS A 114 2.09 2.73 -6.69
CA LYS A 114 2.06 1.48 -5.90
C LYS A 114 0.66 0.88 -5.81
N PRO A 115 0.54 -0.41 -5.43
CA PRO A 115 -0.76 -1.03 -5.17
C PRO A 115 -1.51 -0.30 -4.04
N ILE A 116 -2.81 -0.09 -4.27
CA ILE A 116 -3.75 0.44 -3.28
C ILE A 116 -4.83 -0.60 -3.06
N LEU A 117 -5.03 -1.01 -1.81
CA LEU A 117 -6.18 -1.80 -1.37
C LEU A 117 -7.19 -0.85 -0.72
N ALA A 118 -8.21 -0.45 -1.48
CA ALA A 118 -9.27 0.41 -0.99
C ALA A 118 -10.43 -0.40 -0.39
N PHE A 119 -10.75 -0.11 0.87
CA PHE A 119 -11.88 -0.66 1.60
C PHE A 119 -12.92 0.44 1.81
N ILE A 120 -14.09 0.27 1.22
CA ILE A 120 -15.18 1.24 1.28
C ILE A 120 -16.28 0.67 2.17
N GLN A 121 -16.62 1.40 3.23
CA GLN A 121 -17.69 1.01 4.15
C GLN A 121 -19.02 0.89 3.40
N GLN A 122 -19.73 -0.22 3.64
CA GLN A 122 -21.03 -0.49 3.03
C GLN A 122 -22.17 0.10 3.87
N GLY A 123 -23.30 0.41 3.23
CA GLY A 123 -24.52 0.88 3.90
C GLY A 123 -24.43 2.29 4.48
N VAL A 124 -23.51 3.12 3.96
CA VAL A 124 -23.33 4.52 4.37
C VAL A 124 -23.50 5.44 3.16
N GLU A 125 -24.04 6.63 3.39
CA GLU A 125 -24.07 7.69 2.40
C GLU A 125 -22.80 8.54 2.57
N ALA A 126 -21.93 8.52 1.55
CA ALA A 126 -20.69 9.27 1.57
C ALA A 126 -20.91 10.71 1.11
N GLN A 127 -20.22 11.65 1.78
CA GLN A 127 -20.20 13.05 1.39
C GLN A 127 -19.86 13.19 -0.11
N PRO A 128 -20.40 14.20 -0.82
CA PRO A 128 -20.23 14.31 -2.28
C PRO A 128 -18.77 14.25 -2.73
N GLU A 129 -17.86 14.86 -2.00
CA GLU A 129 -16.43 14.89 -2.29
C GLU A 129 -15.77 13.52 -2.12
N GLN A 130 -16.25 12.72 -1.16
CA GLN A 130 -15.81 11.35 -0.92
C GLN A 130 -16.39 10.42 -2.00
N SER A 131 -17.66 10.61 -2.37
CA SER A 131 -18.33 9.86 -3.44
C SER A 131 -17.73 10.12 -4.83
N ALA A 132 -17.25 11.35 -5.10
CA ALA A 132 -16.58 11.68 -6.37
C ALA A 132 -15.21 10.99 -6.53
N PHE A 133 -14.71 10.37 -5.47
CA PHE A 133 -13.36 9.85 -5.33
C PHE A 133 -13.32 8.32 -5.14
N ILE A 134 -14.44 7.72 -4.72
CA ILE A 134 -14.68 6.28 -4.64
C ILE A 134 -15.08 5.74 -6.02
#